data_AF-A0A496RWY7-F1
#
_entry.id   AF-A0A496RWY7-F1
#
_cell.length_a   1.000
_cell.length_b   1.000
_cell.length_c   1.000
_cell.angle_alpha   90.00
_cell.angle_beta   90.00
_cell.angle_gamma   90.00
#
_symmetry.space_group_name_H-M   'P 1'
#
loop_
_entity.id
_entity.type
_entity.pdbx_description
1 polymer ?
#
loop_
_entity_poly.entity_id
_entity_poly.type
_entity_poly.pdbx_seq_one_letter_code
_entity_poly.pdbx_strand_id
1 'polypeptide(L)'
;MKTKNKNWGTKFIVLVVIYFLIGIGKFDFVFAEDKSLSSIICATYFTYIGCPNCASVDPVVLIEWPKKYPNLVIIEYMWRGGDWRDPNSQFFGEFASVYKIHSAVPQIVFNKDNIRLGRLNVPKAEDDIKSLSSNPCPLINKNVFWENLNLNELKAKPKIWANGRILIKLNKNEWLFQWNGESPPETTKKEKFSQKELKELLFTENLSEKLKNKIFHIAKPQKAKFSGVAFPGSGVIPYAEFENAIKIKITEKPAESKISYQAVKKKQTVEEIEIPIFGKIKTAKFSLPALTILLGIVDGLTNPCGFFVIFFLLSALISLAGARKKMILVGGVFIFFFALYYFLFMALLLNIFILGRKIALLTTVAGGICIFAGLLNVKDYFFFQKGISLSLSKGKKLKFEERVK
;
A
#
# COMPACT_ATOMS: atom_id res chain seq x y z
N MET A 1 24.09 65.66 4.60
CA MET A 1 23.13 65.15 3.59
C MET A 1 22.98 63.64 3.81
N LYS A 2 22.04 63.26 4.69
CA LYS A 2 21.84 61.90 5.21
C LYS A 2 20.58 61.31 4.55
N THR A 3 20.52 59.98 4.48
CA THR A 3 19.35 59.12 4.21
C THR A 3 18.79 59.06 2.78
N LYS A 4 19.31 58.13 1.97
CA LYS A 4 18.57 57.48 0.86
C LYS A 4 19.26 56.19 0.41
N ASN A 5 19.24 55.13 1.26
CA ASN A 5 19.44 53.75 0.74
C ASN A 5 19.09 52.60 1.71
N LYS A 6 18.25 52.83 2.72
CA LYS A 6 17.88 51.76 3.69
C LYS A 6 16.64 50.94 3.28
N ASN A 7 15.86 51.39 2.30
CA ASN A 7 14.56 50.80 1.97
C ASN A 7 14.59 49.74 0.86
N TRP A 8 15.70 49.54 0.14
CA TRP A 8 15.75 48.57 -0.95
C TRP A 8 15.87 47.12 -0.45
N GLY A 9 16.71 46.88 0.56
CA GLY A 9 16.86 45.55 1.18
C GLY A 9 15.58 45.07 1.87
N THR A 10 14.87 45.95 2.57
CA THR A 10 13.59 45.61 3.22
C THR A 10 12.51 45.31 2.19
N LYS A 11 12.44 46.07 1.08
CA LYS A 11 11.49 45.80 -0.01
C LYS A 11 11.80 44.50 -0.74
N PHE A 12 13.08 44.14 -0.90
CA PHE A 12 13.48 42.88 -1.51
C PHE A 12 13.15 41.66 -0.62
N ILE A 13 13.40 41.77 0.69
CA ILE A 13 13.03 40.73 1.66
C ILE A 13 11.52 40.54 1.70
N VAL A 14 10.74 41.64 1.69
CA VAL A 14 9.27 41.57 1.63
C VAL A 14 8.82 40.93 0.31
N LEU A 15 9.44 41.24 -0.83
CA LEU A 15 9.15 40.60 -2.11
C LEU A 15 9.48 39.10 -2.14
N VAL A 16 10.60 38.68 -1.55
CA VAL A 16 10.99 37.27 -1.44
C VAL A 16 10.06 36.51 -0.48
N VAL A 17 9.67 37.13 0.65
CA VAL A 17 8.70 36.54 1.59
C VAL A 17 7.31 36.45 0.96
N ILE A 18 6.88 37.46 0.20
CA ILE A 18 5.63 37.43 -0.56
C ILE A 18 5.70 36.36 -1.66
N TYR A 19 6.81 36.23 -2.38
CA TYR A 19 6.99 35.18 -3.40
C TYR A 19 7.05 33.79 -2.77
N PHE A 20 7.62 33.65 -1.57
CA PHE A 20 7.63 32.43 -0.78
C PHE A 20 6.23 32.09 -0.25
N LEU A 21 5.45 33.08 0.22
CA LEU A 21 4.05 32.91 0.64
C LEU A 21 3.11 32.58 -0.52
N ILE A 22 3.32 33.19 -1.69
CA ILE A 22 2.60 32.85 -2.94
C ILE A 22 3.03 31.46 -3.45
N GLY A 23 4.28 31.07 -3.24
CA GLY A 23 4.78 29.71 -3.51
C GLY A 23 4.18 28.66 -2.57
N ILE A 24 3.95 29.01 -1.29
CA ILE A 24 3.22 28.16 -0.34
C ILE A 24 1.75 28.00 -0.76
N GLY A 25 1.14 29.02 -1.38
CA GLY A 25 -0.22 28.94 -1.93
C GLY A 25 -0.38 28.00 -3.13
N LYS A 26 0.72 27.48 -3.70
CA LYS A 26 0.75 26.43 -4.73
C LYS A 26 1.25 25.08 -4.19
N PHE A 27 1.32 24.91 -2.88
CA PHE A 27 1.29 23.57 -2.32
C PHE A 27 -0.17 23.14 -2.31
N ASP A 28 -0.50 22.16 -3.15
CA ASP A 28 -1.66 21.32 -2.91
C ASP A 28 -1.45 20.69 -1.53
N PHE A 29 -2.04 21.30 -0.51
CA PHE A 29 -2.33 20.60 0.73
C PHE A 29 -3.25 19.46 0.33
N VAL A 30 -2.68 18.27 0.20
CA VAL A 30 -3.44 17.03 0.18
C VAL A 30 -4.11 16.93 1.54
N PHE A 31 -5.30 17.54 1.64
CA PHE A 31 -6.26 17.18 2.66
C PHE A 31 -6.60 15.72 2.41
N ALA A 32 -6.45 14.88 3.44
CA ALA A 32 -6.94 13.52 3.41
C ALA A 32 -8.44 13.58 3.08
N GLU A 33 -8.77 13.18 1.86
CA GLU A 33 -10.13 13.20 1.36
C GLU A 33 -10.99 12.23 2.17
N ASP A 34 -12.20 12.68 2.45
CA ASP A 34 -13.15 12.06 3.36
C ASP A 34 -13.37 10.58 3.00
N LYS A 35 -13.44 9.72 4.01
CA LYS A 35 -13.46 8.26 3.89
C LYS A 35 -14.85 7.78 3.44
N SER A 36 -15.34 8.24 2.30
CA SER A 36 -16.65 7.85 1.75
C SER A 36 -16.53 6.52 1.00
N LEU A 37 -16.83 5.41 1.67
CA LEU A 37 -17.34 4.14 1.11
C LEU A 37 -16.74 3.58 -0.20
N SER A 38 -15.52 3.96 -0.59
CA SER A 38 -14.91 3.63 -1.91
C SER A 38 -13.60 2.84 -1.80
N SER A 39 -13.15 2.57 -0.58
CA SER A 39 -11.89 1.88 -0.30
C SER A 39 -12.12 0.65 0.56
N ILE A 40 -12.75 -0.36 -0.05
CA ILE A 40 -12.99 -1.66 0.55
C ILE A 40 -11.73 -2.51 0.45
N ILE A 41 -11.33 -3.12 1.57
CA ILE A 41 -10.21 -4.05 1.64
C ILE A 41 -10.77 -5.46 1.57
N CYS A 42 -10.27 -6.27 0.65
CA CYS A 42 -10.77 -7.62 0.40
C CYS A 42 -9.67 -8.66 0.63
N ALA A 43 -9.94 -9.66 1.47
CA ALA A 43 -8.99 -10.72 1.78
C ALA A 43 -9.63 -12.10 1.61
N THR A 44 -8.86 -13.07 1.13
CA THR A 44 -9.27 -14.47 1.10
C THR A 44 -8.59 -15.23 2.23
N TYR A 45 -9.39 -15.90 3.06
CA TYR A 45 -8.93 -16.64 4.24
C TYR A 45 -9.24 -18.12 4.12
N PHE A 46 -8.23 -18.97 4.32
CA PHE A 46 -8.34 -20.42 4.26
C PHE A 46 -8.10 -21.03 5.66
N THR A 47 -9.04 -21.87 6.08
CA THR A 47 -9.00 -22.56 7.39
C THR A 47 -9.71 -23.91 7.29
N TYR A 48 -9.51 -24.82 8.25
CA TYR A 48 -10.28 -26.06 8.32
C TYR A 48 -10.56 -26.49 9.75
N ILE A 49 -11.63 -27.26 9.95
CA ILE A 49 -12.03 -27.78 11.27
C ILE A 49 -11.10 -28.92 11.69
N GLY A 50 -10.41 -28.76 12.83
CA GLY A 50 -9.41 -29.73 13.32
C GLY A 50 -7.96 -29.24 13.27
N CYS A 51 -7.74 -28.00 12.83
CA CYS A 51 -6.43 -27.34 12.77
C CYS A 51 -6.15 -26.61 14.10
N PRO A 52 -5.21 -27.06 14.95
CA PRO A 52 -4.94 -26.41 16.24
C PRO A 52 -4.52 -24.95 16.11
N ASN A 53 -3.71 -24.64 15.10
CA ASN A 53 -3.26 -23.27 14.82
C ASN A 53 -4.41 -22.36 14.40
N CYS A 54 -5.31 -22.87 13.57
CA CYS A 54 -6.46 -22.13 13.05
C CYS A 54 -7.46 -21.82 14.17
N ALA A 55 -7.65 -22.74 15.12
CA ALA A 55 -8.59 -22.57 16.22
C ALA A 55 -8.36 -21.25 16.98
N SER A 56 -7.09 -20.86 17.21
CA SER A 56 -6.77 -19.59 17.87
C SER A 56 -6.86 -18.36 16.97
N VAL A 57 -6.79 -18.52 15.64
CA VAL A 57 -6.73 -17.41 14.67
C VAL A 57 -8.11 -17.07 14.11
N ASP A 58 -8.98 -18.08 13.93
CA ASP A 58 -10.31 -17.90 13.36
C ASP A 58 -11.13 -16.80 14.07
N PRO A 59 -11.19 -16.72 15.42
CA PRO A 59 -11.98 -15.67 16.08
C PRO A 59 -11.41 -14.27 15.85
N VAL A 60 -10.08 -14.13 15.78
CA VAL A 60 -9.41 -12.85 15.52
C VAL A 60 -9.74 -12.36 14.11
N VAL A 61 -9.56 -13.24 13.12
CA VAL A 61 -9.77 -12.88 11.71
C VAL A 61 -11.24 -12.72 11.37
N LEU A 62 -12.14 -13.55 11.90
CA LEU A 62 -13.55 -13.59 11.47
C LEU A 62 -14.50 -12.79 12.37
N ILE A 63 -14.15 -12.54 13.64
CA ILE A 63 -14.99 -11.75 14.56
C ILE A 63 -14.37 -10.40 14.85
N GLU A 64 -13.12 -10.37 15.33
CA GLU A 64 -12.52 -9.12 15.81
C GLU A 64 -12.25 -8.14 14.66
N TRP A 65 -11.63 -8.61 13.57
CA TRP A 65 -11.29 -7.72 12.45
C TRP A 65 -12.50 -7.14 11.72
N PRO A 66 -13.54 -7.89 11.34
CA PRO A 66 -14.70 -7.31 10.67
C PRO A 66 -15.49 -6.35 11.56
N LYS A 67 -15.37 -6.46 12.89
CA LYS A 67 -15.94 -5.48 13.84
C LYS A 67 -15.06 -4.23 13.98
N LYS A 68 -13.74 -4.40 13.97
CA LYS A 68 -12.76 -3.32 14.11
C LYS A 68 -12.60 -2.48 12.85
N TYR A 69 -12.72 -3.10 11.68
CA TYR A 69 -12.52 -2.50 10.36
C TYR A 69 -13.81 -2.64 9.52
N PRO A 70 -14.71 -1.65 9.53
CA PRO A 70 -15.99 -1.74 8.84
C PRO A 70 -15.87 -1.81 7.31
N ASN A 71 -14.74 -1.38 6.74
CA ASN A 71 -14.44 -1.45 5.31
C ASN A 71 -13.71 -2.75 4.89
N LEU A 72 -13.54 -3.71 5.80
CA LEU A 72 -12.88 -4.99 5.54
C LEU A 72 -13.89 -6.08 5.17
N VAL A 73 -13.59 -6.79 4.09
CA VAL A 73 -14.30 -7.98 3.65
C VAL A 73 -13.37 -9.18 3.66
N ILE A 74 -13.80 -10.26 4.29
CA ILE A 74 -13.07 -11.51 4.36
C ILE A 74 -13.89 -12.61 3.71
N ILE A 75 -13.36 -13.20 2.65
CA ILE A 75 -13.91 -14.35 1.97
C ILE A 75 -13.25 -15.60 2.56
N GLU A 76 -13.98 -16.26 3.46
CA GLU A 76 -13.56 -17.47 4.16
C GLU A 76 -13.91 -18.72 3.34
N TYR A 77 -12.92 -19.57 3.14
CA TYR A 77 -13.06 -20.93 2.63
C TYR A 77 -12.68 -21.91 3.73
N MET A 78 -13.69 -22.60 4.28
CA MET A 78 -13.51 -23.58 5.33
C MET A 78 -14.05 -24.95 4.93
N TRP A 79 -13.30 -26.00 5.26
CA TRP A 79 -13.68 -27.40 5.12
C TRP A 79 -13.44 -28.17 6.42
N ARG A 80 -13.79 -29.45 6.47
CA ARG A 80 -13.47 -30.32 7.61
C ARG A 80 -12.14 -31.04 7.36
N GLY A 81 -11.25 -31.05 8.36
CA GLY A 81 -9.97 -31.76 8.25
C GLY A 81 -10.16 -33.22 7.85
N GLY A 82 -9.40 -33.67 6.85
CA GLY A 82 -9.50 -35.01 6.27
C GLY A 82 -10.55 -35.16 5.15
N ASP A 83 -11.42 -34.18 4.93
CA ASP A 83 -12.39 -34.21 3.83
C ASP A 83 -11.85 -33.51 2.56
N TRP A 84 -11.03 -34.24 1.80
CA TRP A 84 -10.43 -33.75 0.54
C TRP A 84 -11.43 -33.65 -0.62
N ARG A 85 -12.65 -34.19 -0.45
CA ARG A 85 -13.71 -34.12 -1.46
C ARG A 85 -14.55 -32.86 -1.31
N ASP A 86 -14.37 -32.12 -0.23
CA ASP A 86 -15.04 -30.84 -0.04
C ASP A 86 -14.62 -29.84 -1.14
N PRO A 87 -15.59 -29.18 -1.82
CA PRO A 87 -15.30 -28.20 -2.85
C PRO A 87 -14.35 -27.07 -2.40
N ASN A 88 -14.39 -26.67 -1.13
CA ASN A 88 -13.50 -25.65 -0.58
C ASN A 88 -12.06 -26.18 -0.46
N SER A 89 -11.88 -27.45 -0.08
CA SER A 89 -10.55 -28.08 -0.02
C SER A 89 -9.92 -28.19 -1.41
N GLN A 90 -10.70 -28.59 -2.41
CA GLN A 90 -10.24 -28.67 -3.81
C GLN A 90 -9.89 -27.29 -4.36
N PHE A 91 -10.74 -26.30 -4.08
CA PHE A 91 -10.50 -24.92 -4.47
C PHE A 91 -9.23 -24.35 -3.84
N PHE A 92 -8.96 -24.65 -2.57
CA PHE A 92 -7.71 -24.25 -1.92
C PHE A 92 -6.47 -24.83 -2.61
N GLY A 93 -6.51 -26.10 -3.01
CA GLY A 93 -5.43 -26.73 -3.78
C GLY A 93 -5.21 -26.07 -5.15
N GLU A 94 -6.29 -25.79 -5.88
CA GLU A 94 -6.24 -25.07 -7.17
C GLU A 94 -5.65 -23.66 -6.97
N PHE A 95 -6.13 -22.95 -5.96
CA PHE A 95 -5.68 -21.60 -5.60
C PHE A 95 -4.20 -21.57 -5.26
N ALA A 96 -3.74 -22.50 -4.41
CA ALA A 96 -2.36 -22.57 -3.98
C ALA A 96 -1.40 -22.87 -5.14
N SER A 97 -1.81 -23.73 -6.07
CA SER A 97 -1.05 -24.03 -7.30
C SER A 97 -0.90 -22.81 -8.20
N VAL A 98 -1.99 -22.07 -8.44
CA VAL A 98 -1.99 -20.86 -9.30
C VAL A 98 -1.19 -19.72 -8.67
N TYR A 99 -1.30 -19.53 -7.35
CA TYR A 99 -0.58 -18.51 -6.62
C TYR A 99 0.87 -18.92 -6.28
N LYS A 100 1.26 -20.19 -6.56
CA LYS A 100 2.57 -20.77 -6.21
C LYS A 100 2.91 -20.62 -4.73
N ILE A 101 1.93 -20.88 -3.87
CA ILE A 101 2.05 -20.75 -2.42
C ILE A 101 1.94 -22.12 -1.75
N HIS A 102 2.47 -22.20 -0.53
CA HIS A 102 2.36 -23.41 0.28
C HIS A 102 0.90 -23.63 0.69
N SER A 103 0.39 -24.84 0.44
CA SER A 103 -0.96 -25.29 0.81
C SER A 103 -1.06 -25.61 2.31
N ALA A 104 -0.92 -24.59 3.14
CA ALA A 104 -1.01 -24.72 4.60
C ALA A 104 -2.00 -23.70 5.17
N VAL A 105 -2.58 -24.00 6.34
CA VAL A 105 -3.54 -23.13 7.04
C VAL A 105 -3.12 -22.91 8.50
N PRO A 106 -3.56 -21.82 9.17
CA PRO A 106 -4.38 -20.73 8.65
C PRO A 106 -3.59 -19.87 7.66
N GLN A 107 -4.23 -19.44 6.58
CA GLN A 107 -3.61 -18.59 5.56
C GLN A 107 -4.54 -17.48 5.13
N ILE A 108 -4.04 -16.26 5.10
CA ILE A 108 -4.76 -15.09 4.57
C ILE A 108 -3.99 -14.48 3.40
N VAL A 109 -4.74 -14.10 2.38
CA VAL A 109 -4.22 -13.57 1.11
C VAL A 109 -4.91 -12.24 0.85
N PHE A 110 -4.12 -11.17 0.75
CA PHE A 110 -4.60 -9.85 0.30
C PHE A 110 -4.26 -9.63 -1.17
N ASN A 111 -3.09 -10.07 -1.62
CA ASN A 111 -2.67 -10.07 -3.01
C ASN A 111 -1.56 -11.13 -3.21
N LYS A 112 -0.96 -11.22 -4.41
CA LYS A 112 0.09 -12.21 -4.71
C LYS A 112 1.38 -12.02 -3.89
N ASP A 113 1.67 -10.79 -3.49
CA ASP A 113 2.90 -10.41 -2.79
C ASP A 113 2.68 -10.31 -1.27
N ASN A 114 1.42 -10.25 -0.83
CA ASN A 114 1.02 -10.09 0.57
C ASN A 114 0.15 -11.27 1.00
N ILE A 115 0.84 -12.30 1.50
CA ILE A 115 0.29 -13.56 1.95
C ILE A 115 0.90 -13.86 3.31
N ARG A 116 0.04 -14.11 4.30
CA ARG A 116 0.47 -14.49 5.65
C ARG A 116 0.01 -15.89 5.97
N LEU A 117 0.93 -16.68 6.52
CA LEU A 117 0.72 -18.09 6.83
C LEU A 117 1.05 -18.39 8.29
N GLY A 118 0.19 -19.16 8.94
CA GLY A 118 0.42 -19.73 10.26
C GLY A 118 -0.07 -18.87 11.41
N ARG A 119 -0.09 -19.47 12.60
CA ARG A 119 -0.67 -18.91 13.83
C ARG A 119 -0.12 -17.53 14.23
N LEU A 120 1.16 -17.27 13.96
CA LEU A 120 1.83 -16.05 14.39
C LEU A 120 1.78 -14.94 13.34
N ASN A 121 1.85 -15.29 12.05
CA ASN A 121 1.95 -14.29 10.98
C ASN A 121 0.57 -13.82 10.51
N VAL A 122 -0.46 -14.66 10.57
CA VAL A 122 -1.82 -14.26 10.18
C VAL A 122 -2.33 -13.12 11.07
N PRO A 123 -2.25 -13.17 12.41
CA PRO A 123 -2.66 -12.03 13.25
C PRO A 123 -1.83 -10.75 13.01
N LYS A 124 -0.56 -10.87 12.62
CA LYS A 124 0.29 -9.72 12.26
C LYS A 124 -0.13 -9.05 10.95
N ALA A 125 -0.97 -9.69 10.14
CA ALA A 125 -1.52 -9.09 8.93
C ALA A 125 -2.46 -7.91 9.22
N GLU A 126 -2.78 -7.64 10.50
CA GLU A 126 -3.48 -6.42 10.87
C GLU A 126 -2.71 -5.15 10.44
N ASP A 127 -1.38 -5.18 10.43
CA ASP A 127 -0.57 -4.05 9.96
C ASP A 127 -0.69 -3.86 8.43
N ASP A 128 -0.91 -4.95 7.70
CA ASP A 128 -1.21 -4.91 6.27
C ASP A 128 -2.57 -4.23 6.02
N ILE A 129 -3.59 -4.51 6.85
CA ILE A 129 -4.91 -3.85 6.77
C ILE A 129 -4.81 -2.34 7.05
N LYS A 130 -3.96 -1.93 8.00
CA LYS A 130 -3.77 -0.50 8.33
C LYS A 130 -3.03 0.28 7.24
N SER A 131 -2.15 -0.39 6.50
CA SER A 131 -1.36 0.25 5.43
C SER A 131 -2.09 0.28 4.09
N LEU A 132 -3.00 -0.66 3.84
CA LEU A 132 -3.79 -0.73 2.61
C LEU A 132 -5.00 0.22 2.69
N SER A 133 -5.17 1.06 1.67
CA SER A 133 -6.39 1.85 1.49
C SER A 133 -7.48 1.01 0.82
N SER A 134 -7.17 0.39 -0.32
CA SER A 134 -8.07 -0.48 -1.10
C SER A 134 -7.27 -1.54 -1.84
N ASN A 135 -7.82 -2.74 -2.04
CA ASN A 135 -7.21 -3.76 -2.88
C ASN A 135 -8.28 -4.56 -3.67
N PRO A 136 -7.94 -5.06 -4.86
CA PRO A 136 -8.83 -5.96 -5.57
C PRO A 136 -8.92 -7.30 -4.83
N CYS A 137 -10.10 -7.91 -4.81
CA CYS A 137 -10.33 -9.21 -4.21
C CYS A 137 -9.47 -10.29 -4.89
N PRO A 138 -8.68 -11.07 -4.12
CA PRO A 138 -7.83 -12.11 -4.67
C PRO A 138 -8.68 -13.33 -5.05
N LEU A 139 -8.97 -13.47 -6.36
CA LEU A 139 -9.56 -14.68 -6.93
C LEU A 139 -8.52 -15.45 -7.75
N ILE A 140 -8.86 -16.68 -8.11
CA ILE A 140 -7.96 -17.58 -8.83
C ILE A 140 -7.61 -17.08 -10.26
N ASN A 141 -8.59 -16.54 -10.99
CA ASN A 141 -8.42 -16.16 -12.40
C ASN A 141 -8.21 -14.66 -12.61
N LYS A 142 -8.82 -13.82 -11.77
CA LYS A 142 -8.87 -12.36 -11.94
C LYS A 142 -8.92 -11.66 -10.58
N ASN A 143 -8.14 -10.59 -10.42
CA ASN A 143 -8.28 -9.72 -9.27
C ASN A 143 -9.32 -8.65 -9.63
N VAL A 144 -10.44 -8.63 -8.90
CA VAL A 144 -11.58 -7.74 -9.20
C VAL A 144 -11.90 -6.92 -7.95
N PHE A 145 -12.11 -5.62 -8.10
CA PHE A 145 -12.56 -4.76 -7.00
C PHE A 145 -13.95 -5.19 -6.49
N TRP A 146 -14.22 -4.98 -5.21
CA TRP A 146 -15.43 -5.47 -4.54
C TRP A 146 -16.73 -5.00 -5.24
N GLU A 147 -16.75 -3.78 -5.75
CA GLU A 147 -17.89 -3.19 -6.45
C GLU A 147 -18.25 -3.99 -7.70
N ASN A 148 -17.24 -4.51 -8.40
CA ASN A 148 -17.37 -5.27 -9.64
C ASN A 148 -17.37 -6.79 -9.42
N LEU A 149 -17.18 -7.26 -8.18
CA LEU A 149 -17.17 -8.68 -7.85
C LEU A 149 -18.58 -9.28 -8.02
N ASN A 150 -18.68 -10.29 -8.87
CA ASN A 150 -19.86 -11.12 -9.03
C ASN A 150 -19.83 -12.28 -8.02
N LEU A 151 -20.75 -12.27 -7.05
CA LEU A 151 -20.81 -13.27 -5.98
C LEU A 151 -21.14 -14.68 -6.49
N ASN A 152 -21.84 -14.78 -7.63
CA ASN A 152 -22.21 -16.07 -8.22
C ASN A 152 -21.02 -16.77 -8.90
N GLU A 153 -20.01 -16.01 -9.35
CA GLU A 153 -18.78 -16.52 -9.97
C GLU A 153 -17.79 -17.11 -8.96
N LEU A 154 -17.97 -16.84 -7.66
CA LEU A 154 -17.14 -17.43 -6.62
C LEU A 154 -17.29 -18.96 -6.64
N LYS A 155 -16.18 -19.65 -6.96
CA LYS A 155 -16.10 -21.11 -6.93
C LYS A 155 -16.31 -21.64 -5.50
N ALA A 156 -16.72 -22.91 -5.40
CA ALA A 156 -16.98 -23.61 -4.15
C ALA A 156 -18.07 -22.96 -3.27
N LYS A 157 -17.94 -23.02 -1.94
CA LYS A 157 -18.93 -22.54 -0.96
C LYS A 157 -18.29 -21.60 0.07
N PRO A 158 -17.94 -20.36 -0.31
CA PRO A 158 -17.37 -19.39 0.60
C PRO A 158 -18.39 -18.84 1.60
N LYS A 159 -17.86 -18.34 2.71
CA LYS A 159 -18.55 -17.48 3.68
C LYS A 159 -17.91 -16.09 3.62
N ILE A 160 -18.72 -15.05 3.56
CA ILE A 160 -18.23 -13.67 3.46
C ILE A 160 -18.53 -12.97 4.78
N TRP A 161 -17.50 -12.37 5.37
CA TRP A 161 -17.57 -11.66 6.63
C TRP A 161 -17.24 -10.18 6.41
N ALA A 162 -18.10 -9.30 6.89
CA ALA A 162 -17.89 -7.85 6.82
C ALA A 162 -18.75 -7.15 7.86
N ASN A 163 -18.22 -6.08 8.48
CA ASN A 163 -18.93 -5.25 9.46
C ASN A 163 -19.65 -6.05 10.56
N GLY A 164 -19.03 -7.13 11.06
CA GLY A 164 -19.62 -8.03 12.07
C GLY A 164 -20.80 -8.89 11.60
N ARG A 165 -21.08 -8.94 10.29
CA ARG A 165 -22.15 -9.70 9.64
C ARG A 165 -21.58 -10.82 8.78
N ILE A 166 -22.40 -11.81 8.46
CA ILE A 166 -21.99 -12.96 7.64
C ILE A 166 -22.97 -13.23 6.50
N LEU A 167 -22.42 -13.60 5.34
CA LEU A 167 -23.15 -14.06 4.18
C LEU A 167 -22.62 -15.45 3.76
N ILE A 168 -23.45 -16.48 3.85
CA ILE A 168 -23.10 -17.88 3.59
C ILE A 168 -23.70 -18.33 2.26
N LYS A 169 -22.88 -18.86 1.35
CA LYS A 169 -23.36 -19.44 0.09
C LYS A 169 -24.00 -20.81 0.33
N LEU A 170 -25.30 -20.94 0.05
CA LEU A 170 -26.01 -22.23 0.13
C LEU A 170 -25.98 -22.94 -1.23
N ASN A 171 -26.48 -22.26 -2.26
CA ASN A 171 -26.56 -22.73 -3.65
C ASN A 171 -26.10 -21.63 -4.63
N LYS A 172 -26.09 -21.91 -5.94
CA LYS A 172 -25.60 -21.00 -6.98
C LYS A 172 -26.19 -19.57 -6.88
N ASN A 173 -27.46 -19.46 -6.48
CA ASN A 173 -28.20 -18.20 -6.35
C ASN A 173 -28.87 -18.02 -4.97
N GLU A 174 -28.51 -18.83 -3.97
CA GLU A 174 -29.12 -18.76 -2.63
C GLU A 174 -28.07 -18.45 -1.58
N TRP A 175 -28.35 -17.43 -0.79
CA TRP A 175 -27.47 -16.94 0.26
C TRP A 175 -28.22 -16.86 1.59
N LEU A 176 -27.52 -17.20 2.67
CA LEU A 176 -27.99 -17.01 4.04
C LEU A 176 -27.25 -15.82 4.63
N PHE A 177 -27.97 -14.75 4.96
CA PHE A 177 -27.44 -13.57 5.61
C PHE A 177 -27.78 -13.59 7.09
N GLN A 178 -26.80 -13.34 7.96
CA GLN A 178 -27.00 -13.35 9.42
C GLN A 178 -26.34 -12.13 10.08
N TRP A 179 -27.02 -11.59 11.09
CA TRP A 179 -26.59 -10.40 11.83
C TRP A 179 -27.13 -10.40 13.27
N ASN A 180 -26.64 -9.48 14.09
CA ASN A 180 -27.07 -9.25 15.47
C ASN A 180 -27.76 -7.88 15.58
N GLY A 181 -28.71 -7.73 16.50
CA GLY A 181 -29.45 -6.48 16.73
C GLY A 181 -30.87 -6.53 16.17
N GLU A 182 -31.23 -5.55 15.34
CA GLU A 182 -32.61 -5.33 14.88
C GLU A 182 -33.26 -6.60 14.31
N SER A 183 -34.42 -6.96 14.84
CA SER A 183 -35.24 -8.06 14.29
C SER A 183 -35.67 -7.73 12.86
N PRO A 184 -35.72 -8.74 11.97
CA PRO A 184 -36.12 -8.50 10.58
C PRO A 184 -37.54 -7.93 10.53
N PRO A 185 -37.78 -6.88 9.70
CA PRO A 185 -39.14 -6.40 9.46
C PRO A 185 -40.00 -7.49 8.81
N GLU A 186 -41.32 -7.45 9.03
CA GLU A 186 -42.26 -8.32 8.33
C GLU A 186 -42.20 -8.10 6.82
N THR A 187 -42.33 -9.18 6.05
CA THR A 187 -42.16 -9.16 4.60
C THR A 187 -43.29 -8.39 3.91
N THR A 188 -43.07 -7.13 3.57
CA THR A 188 -43.96 -6.38 2.66
C THR A 188 -43.50 -6.63 1.23
N LYS A 189 -44.24 -7.47 0.49
CA LYS A 189 -43.94 -7.85 -0.89
C LYS A 189 -43.78 -6.62 -1.79
N LYS A 190 -42.67 -6.52 -2.53
CA LYS A 190 -42.68 -6.05 -3.94
C LYS A 190 -41.40 -6.27 -4.77
N GLU A 191 -40.21 -6.61 -4.24
CA GLU A 191 -39.00 -6.74 -5.10
C GLU A 191 -38.02 -7.87 -4.73
N LYS A 192 -37.36 -8.46 -5.74
CA LYS A 192 -36.28 -9.45 -5.57
C LYS A 192 -34.92 -8.74 -5.41
N PHE A 193 -33.97 -9.36 -4.71
CA PHE A 193 -32.63 -8.79 -4.50
C PHE A 193 -31.75 -8.81 -5.76
N SER A 194 -31.09 -7.69 -6.05
CA SER A 194 -29.95 -7.59 -6.98
C SER A 194 -28.62 -7.93 -6.28
N GLN A 195 -27.59 -8.30 -7.04
CA GLN A 195 -26.23 -8.52 -6.50
C GLN A 195 -25.65 -7.28 -5.80
N LYS A 196 -25.92 -6.08 -6.32
CA LYS A 196 -25.44 -4.83 -5.72
C LYS A 196 -26.04 -4.63 -4.33
N GLU A 197 -27.34 -4.84 -4.22
CA GLU A 197 -28.09 -4.71 -2.96
C GLU A 197 -27.61 -5.72 -1.91
N LEU A 198 -27.31 -6.96 -2.32
CA LEU A 198 -26.79 -7.99 -1.41
C LEU A 198 -25.42 -7.59 -0.82
N LYS A 199 -24.55 -6.97 -1.61
CA LYS A 199 -23.25 -6.46 -1.13
C LYS A 199 -23.42 -5.26 -0.20
N GLU A 200 -24.38 -4.38 -0.49
CA GLU A 200 -24.66 -3.24 0.37
C GLU A 200 -25.23 -3.61 1.74
N LEU A 201 -25.95 -4.74 1.84
CA LEU A 201 -26.46 -5.25 3.13
C LEU A 201 -25.34 -5.51 4.15
N LEU A 202 -24.11 -5.78 3.70
CA LEU A 202 -22.98 -5.98 4.60
C LEU A 202 -22.54 -4.68 5.29
N PHE A 203 -22.72 -3.52 4.67
CA PHE A 203 -22.18 -2.24 5.17
C PHE A 203 -23.25 -1.25 5.65
N THR A 204 -24.53 -1.50 5.36
CA THR A 204 -25.60 -0.54 5.66
C THR A 204 -25.91 -0.49 7.15
N GLU A 205 -26.00 0.71 7.74
CA GLU A 205 -26.40 0.89 9.15
C GLU A 205 -27.87 0.50 9.38
N ASN A 206 -28.81 1.01 8.57
CA ASN A 206 -30.24 0.71 8.66
C ASN A 206 -30.65 -0.51 7.83
N LEU A 207 -30.67 -1.70 8.45
CA LEU A 207 -31.13 -2.94 7.82
C LEU A 207 -32.65 -2.94 7.59
N SER A 208 -33.41 -2.44 8.56
CA SER A 208 -34.88 -2.46 8.52
C SER A 208 -35.47 -1.74 7.30
N GLU A 209 -34.87 -0.61 6.89
CA GLU A 209 -35.33 0.15 5.71
C GLU A 209 -35.03 -0.59 4.40
N LYS A 210 -33.83 -1.15 4.24
CA LYS A 210 -33.45 -1.91 3.03
C LYS A 210 -34.20 -3.23 2.89
N LEU A 211 -34.62 -3.84 4.00
CA LEU A 211 -35.36 -5.10 3.99
C LEU A 211 -36.87 -4.91 3.77
N LYS A 212 -37.46 -3.75 4.13
CA LYS A 212 -38.93 -3.51 4.19
C LYS A 212 -39.72 -3.89 2.93
N ASN A 213 -39.13 -3.79 1.74
CA ASN A 213 -39.79 -4.02 0.45
C ASN A 213 -39.28 -5.26 -0.33
N LYS A 214 -38.43 -6.09 0.29
CA LYS A 214 -37.70 -7.16 -0.42
C LYS A 214 -38.23 -8.56 -0.07
N ILE A 215 -38.06 -9.49 -1.01
CA ILE A 215 -38.41 -10.90 -0.83
C ILE A 215 -37.25 -11.64 -0.15
N PHE A 216 -37.46 -12.05 1.10
CA PHE A 216 -36.57 -12.95 1.84
C PHE A 216 -37.40 -13.92 2.67
N HIS A 217 -36.81 -15.07 3.02
CA HIS A 217 -37.40 -16.02 3.95
C HIS A 217 -36.65 -15.94 5.27
N ILE A 218 -37.35 -15.64 6.37
CA ILE A 218 -36.77 -15.70 7.71
C ILE A 218 -36.36 -17.16 7.97
N ALA A 219 -35.11 -17.36 8.39
CA ALA A 219 -34.54 -18.65 8.68
C ALA A 219 -34.01 -18.67 10.11
N LYS A 220 -33.92 -19.87 10.71
CA LYS A 220 -33.24 -20.01 12.00
C LYS A 220 -31.75 -19.68 11.82
N PRO A 221 -31.14 -18.90 12.72
CA PRO A 221 -29.72 -18.62 12.65
C PRO A 221 -28.90 -19.90 12.76
N GLN A 222 -27.87 -19.99 11.93
CA GLN A 222 -26.93 -21.09 11.84
C GLN A 222 -25.60 -20.68 12.48
N LYS A 223 -25.12 -21.50 13.43
CA LYS A 223 -23.81 -21.31 14.04
C LYS A 223 -22.71 -21.42 12.98
N ALA A 224 -21.94 -20.35 12.80
CA ALA A 224 -20.76 -20.35 11.94
C ALA A 224 -19.62 -21.02 12.71
N LYS A 225 -19.35 -22.29 12.39
CA LYS A 225 -18.34 -23.10 13.06
C LYS A 225 -16.93 -22.57 12.78
N PHE A 226 -16.06 -22.62 13.77
CA PHE A 226 -14.62 -22.39 13.63
C PHE A 226 -13.84 -23.68 13.83
N SER A 227 -12.53 -23.64 13.65
CA SER A 227 -11.68 -24.79 13.89
C SER A 227 -11.70 -25.25 15.35
N GLY A 228 -12.00 -24.34 16.29
CA GLY A 228 -12.15 -24.61 17.71
C GLY A 228 -13.21 -25.67 18.05
N VAL A 229 -14.17 -25.97 17.16
CA VAL A 229 -15.16 -27.06 17.38
C VAL A 229 -14.48 -28.40 17.65
N ALA A 230 -13.31 -28.65 17.07
CA ALA A 230 -12.58 -29.90 17.24
C ALA A 230 -11.87 -30.02 18.60
N PHE A 231 -11.82 -28.93 19.39
CA PHE A 231 -11.05 -28.86 20.65
C PHE A 231 -11.93 -28.42 21.83
N PRO A 232 -12.92 -29.23 22.24
CA PRO A 232 -13.77 -28.89 23.39
C PRO A 232 -12.92 -28.77 24.67
N GLY A 233 -13.21 -27.76 25.51
CA GLY A 233 -12.51 -27.55 26.79
C GLY A 233 -11.14 -26.87 26.70
N SER A 234 -10.68 -26.48 25.51
CA SER A 234 -9.37 -25.82 25.31
C SER A 234 -9.37 -24.30 25.53
N GLY A 235 -10.50 -23.71 25.94
CA GLY A 235 -10.67 -22.26 26.10
C GLY A 235 -10.78 -21.47 24.78
N VAL A 236 -10.84 -22.17 23.63
CA VAL A 236 -10.94 -21.56 22.30
C VAL A 236 -12.41 -21.41 21.86
N ILE A 237 -12.73 -20.31 21.18
CA ILE A 237 -14.10 -20.02 20.70
C ILE A 237 -14.45 -21.01 19.56
N PRO A 238 -15.48 -21.86 19.72
CA PRO A 238 -15.79 -22.91 18.74
C PRO A 238 -16.67 -22.41 17.59
N TYR A 239 -17.45 -21.34 17.75
CA TYR A 239 -18.35 -20.84 16.71
C TYR A 239 -18.75 -19.39 16.96
N ALA A 240 -19.22 -18.72 15.91
CA ALA A 240 -19.98 -17.48 16.02
C ALA A 240 -21.49 -17.77 15.94
N GLU A 241 -22.27 -17.16 16.83
CA GLU A 241 -23.73 -17.19 16.83
C GLU A 241 -24.29 -15.85 16.37
N PHE A 242 -25.46 -15.92 15.73
CA PHE A 242 -26.19 -14.77 15.26
C PHE A 242 -27.63 -14.84 15.76
N GLU A 243 -28.24 -13.69 16.04
CA GLU A 243 -29.62 -13.61 16.53
C GLU A 243 -30.63 -13.77 15.39
N ASN A 244 -30.32 -13.19 14.23
CA ASN A 244 -31.23 -13.11 13.09
C ASN A 244 -30.60 -13.74 11.85
N ALA A 245 -31.42 -14.41 11.03
CA ALA A 245 -30.98 -14.92 9.73
C ALA A 245 -32.10 -14.87 8.68
N ILE A 246 -31.72 -14.55 7.44
CA ILE A 246 -32.62 -14.53 6.28
C ILE A 246 -32.00 -15.28 5.11
N LYS A 247 -32.84 -16.01 4.39
CA LYS A 247 -32.50 -16.65 3.11
C LYS A 247 -32.92 -15.73 1.96
N ILE A 248 -31.96 -15.43 1.10
CA ILE A 248 -32.10 -14.54 -0.05
C ILE A 248 -31.87 -15.35 -1.33
N LYS A 249 -32.78 -15.22 -2.29
CA LYS A 249 -32.68 -15.77 -3.65
C LYS A 249 -32.36 -14.65 -4.65
N ILE A 250 -31.30 -14.81 -5.43
CA ILE A 250 -30.88 -13.89 -6.49
C ILE A 250 -31.49 -14.33 -7.83
N THR A 251 -31.96 -13.37 -8.65
CA THR A 251 -32.71 -13.68 -9.90
C THR A 251 -31.89 -13.56 -11.18
N GLU A 252 -30.63 -13.15 -11.10
CA GLU A 252 -29.84 -12.94 -12.31
C GLU A 252 -29.39 -14.28 -12.94
N LYS A 253 -29.88 -14.54 -14.16
CA LYS A 253 -29.18 -15.39 -15.13
C LYS A 253 -27.79 -14.77 -15.37
N PRO A 254 -26.75 -15.56 -15.67
CA PRO A 254 -25.46 -14.99 -16.06
C PRO A 254 -25.73 -14.09 -17.28
N ALA A 255 -25.67 -12.78 -17.07
CA ALA A 255 -25.66 -11.86 -18.18
C ALA A 255 -24.35 -12.13 -18.92
N GLU A 256 -24.44 -12.80 -20.07
CA GLU A 256 -23.48 -12.59 -21.14
C GLU A 256 -23.56 -11.11 -21.50
N SER A 257 -22.82 -10.29 -20.75
CA SER A 257 -22.55 -8.94 -21.16
C SER A 257 -21.65 -9.05 -22.39
N LYS A 258 -22.28 -9.05 -23.57
CA LYS A 258 -21.67 -8.54 -24.80
C LYS A 258 -21.36 -7.07 -24.56
N ILE A 259 -20.29 -6.81 -23.81
CA ILE A 259 -19.66 -5.50 -23.72
C ILE A 259 -18.41 -5.60 -24.57
N SER A 260 -18.32 -4.66 -25.50
CA SER A 260 -17.28 -4.53 -26.49
C SER A 260 -15.90 -4.68 -25.86
N TYR A 261 -15.04 -5.37 -26.59
CA TYR A 261 -13.61 -5.47 -26.33
C TYR A 261 -12.98 -4.10 -26.45
N GLN A 262 -13.06 -3.31 -25.37
CA GLN A 262 -11.93 -2.48 -25.02
C GLN A 262 -11.03 -3.38 -24.21
N ALA A 263 -9.98 -3.88 -24.88
CA ALA A 263 -8.78 -4.30 -24.17
C ALA A 263 -8.42 -3.15 -23.24
N VAL A 264 -8.75 -3.31 -21.94
CA VAL A 264 -8.13 -2.52 -20.89
C VAL A 264 -6.65 -2.75 -21.12
N LYS A 265 -6.00 -1.73 -21.71
CA LYS A 265 -4.57 -1.56 -21.64
C LYS A 265 -4.26 -1.79 -20.19
N LYS A 266 -3.67 -2.95 -19.95
CA LYS A 266 -2.92 -3.27 -18.77
C LYS A 266 -2.17 -1.99 -18.45
N LYS A 267 -2.51 -1.29 -17.36
CA LYS A 267 -1.46 -0.69 -16.54
C LYS A 267 -0.77 -1.87 -15.88
N GLN A 268 -0.17 -2.68 -16.74
CA GLN A 268 1.02 -3.43 -16.49
C GLN A 268 1.87 -2.34 -15.90
N THR A 269 2.32 -2.52 -14.67
CA THR A 269 3.69 -2.16 -14.40
C THR A 269 4.56 -2.95 -15.40
N VAL A 270 4.51 -2.56 -16.69
CA VAL A 270 5.75 -2.18 -17.30
C VAL A 270 6.23 -1.15 -16.32
N GLU A 271 7.27 -1.49 -15.59
CA GLU A 271 8.11 -0.53 -14.91
C GLU A 271 8.45 0.54 -15.97
N GLU A 272 7.52 1.48 -16.12
CA GLU A 272 7.57 2.63 -16.99
C GLU A 272 8.03 3.72 -16.04
N ILE A 273 9.34 3.87 -15.96
CA ILE A 273 9.93 4.97 -15.21
C ILE A 273 9.73 6.20 -16.09
N GLU A 274 9.00 7.17 -15.57
CA GLU A 274 8.90 8.49 -16.18
C GLU A 274 10.21 9.22 -15.91
N ILE A 275 11.06 9.33 -16.93
CA ILE A 275 12.29 10.10 -16.83
C ILE A 275 11.99 11.54 -17.26
N PRO A 276 12.30 12.55 -16.43
CA PRO A 276 12.17 13.94 -16.86
C PRO A 276 12.99 14.14 -18.14
N ILE A 277 12.36 14.71 -19.18
CA ILE A 277 12.90 14.94 -20.55
C ILE A 277 12.75 13.76 -21.52
N PHE A 278 12.98 12.50 -21.10
CA PHE A 278 13.00 11.34 -22.01
C PHE A 278 11.68 10.56 -22.11
N GLY A 279 10.67 10.92 -21.30
CA GLY A 279 9.35 10.31 -21.37
C GLY A 279 9.29 8.89 -20.77
N LYS A 280 8.25 8.13 -21.13
CA LYS A 280 7.98 6.79 -20.57
C LYS A 280 8.86 5.73 -21.21
N ILE A 281 9.78 5.15 -20.46
CA ILE A 281 10.65 4.08 -20.93
C ILE A 281 10.24 2.75 -20.30
N LYS A 282 10.10 1.72 -21.14
CA LYS A 282 9.73 0.38 -20.71
C LYS A 282 10.98 -0.37 -20.20
N THR A 283 11.19 -0.46 -18.89
CA THR A 283 12.38 -1.11 -18.32
C THR A 283 12.43 -2.62 -18.59
N ALA A 284 11.27 -3.27 -18.78
CA ALA A 284 11.14 -4.71 -19.03
C ALA A 284 11.82 -5.22 -20.31
N LYS A 285 12.34 -4.33 -21.15
CA LYS A 285 13.09 -4.66 -22.38
C LYS A 285 14.61 -4.50 -22.25
N PHE A 286 15.11 -3.96 -21.12
CA PHE A 286 16.52 -3.71 -20.91
C PHE A 286 17.14 -4.78 -19.99
N SER A 287 18.40 -5.16 -20.26
CA SER A 287 19.17 -5.97 -19.32
C SER A 287 19.48 -5.16 -18.06
N LEU A 288 19.62 -5.82 -16.90
CA LEU A 288 19.91 -5.16 -15.62
C LEU A 288 21.15 -4.22 -15.67
N PRO A 289 22.27 -4.58 -16.33
CA PRO A 289 23.39 -3.66 -16.48
C PRO A 289 23.07 -2.46 -17.37
N ALA A 290 22.33 -2.67 -18.46
CA ALA A 290 21.94 -1.58 -19.36
C ALA A 290 20.99 -0.59 -18.68
N LEU A 291 20.06 -1.10 -17.86
CA LEU A 291 19.16 -0.28 -17.06
C LEU A 291 19.93 0.53 -16.00
N THR A 292 20.93 -0.09 -15.36
CA THR A 292 21.79 0.58 -14.37
C THR A 292 22.59 1.73 -14.99
N ILE A 293 23.18 1.50 -16.17
CA ILE A 293 23.89 2.54 -16.92
C ILE A 293 22.95 3.70 -17.27
N LEU A 294 21.74 3.39 -17.76
CA LEU A 294 20.76 4.39 -18.15
C LEU A 294 20.32 5.26 -16.96
N LEU A 295 19.97 4.63 -15.84
CA LEU A 295 19.58 5.35 -14.61
C LEU A 295 20.73 6.16 -14.04
N GLY A 296 21.96 5.65 -14.09
CA GLY A 296 23.16 6.38 -13.65
C GLY A 296 23.45 7.63 -14.49
N ILE A 297 23.27 7.56 -15.80
CA ILE A 297 23.40 8.73 -16.70
C ILE A 297 22.33 9.77 -16.36
N VAL A 298 21.09 9.32 -16.20
CA VAL A 298 19.96 10.21 -15.90
C VAL A 298 20.16 10.86 -14.54
N ASP A 299 20.48 10.10 -13.49
CA ASP A 299 20.73 10.65 -12.16
C ASP A 299 21.93 11.60 -12.18
N GLY A 300 23.07 11.20 -12.75
CA GLY A 300 24.26 12.03 -12.79
C GLY A 300 24.08 13.37 -13.51
N LEU A 301 23.20 13.43 -14.53
CA LEU A 301 22.92 14.65 -15.29
C LEU A 301 21.72 15.46 -14.75
N THR A 302 20.70 14.82 -14.20
CA THR A 302 19.49 15.50 -13.71
C THR A 302 19.59 15.89 -12.24
N ASN A 303 20.39 15.18 -11.45
CA ASN A 303 20.63 15.47 -10.05
C ASN A 303 21.65 16.61 -9.92
N PRO A 304 21.26 17.80 -9.43
CA PRO A 304 22.18 18.93 -9.28
C PRO A 304 23.38 18.55 -8.40
N CYS A 305 23.20 17.67 -7.40
CA CYS A 305 24.28 17.18 -6.55
C CYS A 305 25.28 16.31 -7.33
N GLY A 306 24.79 15.41 -8.19
CA GLY A 306 25.63 14.54 -9.02
C GLY A 306 26.45 15.34 -10.04
N PHE A 307 25.79 16.30 -10.69
CA PHE A 307 26.42 17.20 -11.65
C PHE A 307 27.60 17.98 -11.05
N PHE A 308 27.42 18.63 -9.89
CA PHE A 308 28.51 19.39 -9.24
C PHE A 308 29.73 18.53 -8.89
N VAL A 309 29.52 17.28 -8.46
CA VAL A 309 30.62 16.36 -8.16
C VAL A 309 31.42 16.01 -9.42
N ILE A 310 30.74 15.76 -10.55
CA ILE A 310 31.39 15.47 -11.83
C ILE A 310 32.22 16.68 -12.29
N PHE A 311 31.68 17.90 -12.18
CA PHE A 311 32.42 19.12 -12.52
C PHE A 311 33.65 19.33 -11.64
N PHE A 312 33.52 19.09 -10.34
CA PHE A 312 34.65 19.17 -9.42
C PHE A 312 35.74 18.16 -9.78
N LEU A 313 35.37 16.90 -10.05
CA LEU A 313 36.30 15.86 -10.50
C LEU A 313 36.99 16.28 -11.80
N LEU A 314 36.24 16.76 -12.78
CA LEU A 314 36.79 17.20 -14.06
C LEU A 314 37.76 18.38 -13.88
N SER A 315 37.40 19.37 -13.06
CA SER A 315 38.26 20.52 -12.73
C SER A 315 39.56 20.07 -12.06
N ALA A 316 39.50 19.14 -11.11
CA ALA A 316 40.68 18.57 -10.46
C ALA A 316 41.57 17.83 -11.47
N LEU A 317 41.00 17.04 -12.37
CA LEU A 317 41.77 16.28 -13.37
C LEU A 317 42.42 17.17 -14.44
N ILE A 318 41.78 18.28 -14.82
CA ILE A 318 42.34 19.28 -15.73
C ILE A 318 43.63 19.89 -15.15
N SER A 319 43.69 20.06 -13.82
CA SER A 319 44.88 20.58 -13.15
C SER A 319 46.10 19.64 -13.21
N LEU A 320 45.91 18.36 -13.57
CA LEU A 320 46.98 17.37 -13.74
C LEU A 320 47.33 17.11 -15.22
N ALA A 321 47.03 18.07 -16.10
CA ALA A 321 47.28 17.96 -17.55
C ALA A 321 48.75 17.61 -17.85
N GLY A 322 48.97 16.42 -18.44
CA GLY A 322 50.29 15.98 -18.92
C GLY A 322 50.60 14.49 -18.74
N ALA A 323 49.98 13.81 -17.75
CA ALA A 323 50.24 12.40 -17.48
C ALA A 323 48.96 11.56 -17.48
N ARG A 324 48.61 10.97 -18.65
CA ARG A 324 47.40 10.13 -18.83
C ARG A 324 47.29 9.00 -17.79
N LYS A 325 48.42 8.40 -17.40
CA LYS A 325 48.48 7.36 -16.36
C LYS A 325 48.12 7.90 -14.96
N LYS A 326 48.56 9.11 -14.60
CA LYS A 326 48.22 9.74 -13.31
C LYS A 326 46.76 10.15 -13.25
N MET A 327 46.19 10.62 -14.37
CA MET A 327 44.78 10.99 -14.46
C MET A 327 43.85 9.80 -14.22
N ILE A 328 44.13 8.65 -14.84
CA ILE A 328 43.35 7.41 -14.66
C ILE A 328 43.49 6.89 -13.22
N LEU A 329 44.70 6.95 -12.64
CA LEU A 329 44.93 6.51 -11.26
C LEU A 329 44.16 7.36 -10.25
N VAL A 330 44.27 8.69 -10.33
CA VAL A 330 43.60 9.60 -9.39
C VAL A 330 42.08 9.54 -9.55
N GLY A 331 41.59 9.58 -10.79
CA GLY A 331 40.15 9.46 -11.08
C GLY A 331 39.59 8.10 -10.65
N GLY A 332 40.31 7.01 -10.91
CA GLY A 332 39.89 5.66 -10.52
C GLY A 332 39.81 5.47 -9.01
N VAL A 333 40.82 5.94 -8.26
CA VAL A 333 40.81 5.89 -6.80
C VAL A 333 39.64 6.71 -6.24
N PHE A 334 39.41 7.92 -6.78
CA PHE A 334 38.27 8.74 -6.38
C PHE A 334 36.93 8.05 -6.62
N ILE A 335 36.69 7.52 -7.83
CA ILE A 335 35.44 6.82 -8.18
C ILE A 335 35.24 5.59 -7.30
N PHE A 336 36.30 4.82 -7.04
CA PHE A 336 36.23 3.64 -6.19
C PHE A 336 35.79 3.96 -4.76
N PHE A 337 36.44 4.92 -4.11
CA PHE A 337 36.06 5.31 -2.74
C PHE A 337 34.69 5.96 -2.70
N PHE A 338 34.33 6.78 -3.69
CA PHE A 338 33.00 7.36 -3.79
C PHE A 338 31.90 6.30 -3.90
N ALA A 339 32.08 5.32 -4.79
CA ALA A 339 31.14 4.20 -4.95
C ALA A 339 31.06 3.34 -3.68
N LEU A 340 32.19 3.07 -3.02
CA LEU A 340 32.24 2.30 -1.77
C LEU A 340 31.46 3.00 -0.65
N TYR A 341 31.73 4.29 -0.40
CA TYR A 341 31.02 5.04 0.63
C TYR A 341 29.53 5.18 0.32
N TYR A 342 29.17 5.40 -0.95
CA TYR A 342 27.77 5.46 -1.36
C TYR A 342 27.05 4.13 -1.13
N PHE A 343 27.68 3.01 -1.49
CA PHE A 343 27.16 1.67 -1.23
C PHE A 343 26.97 1.41 0.26
N LEU A 344 27.98 1.69 1.09
CA LEU A 344 27.90 1.50 2.54
C LEU A 344 26.79 2.33 3.18
N PHE A 345 26.65 3.59 2.76
CA PHE A 345 25.59 4.47 3.24
C PHE A 345 24.20 3.96 2.83
N MET A 346 24.01 3.56 1.58
CA MET A 346 22.73 3.01 1.11
C MET A 346 22.39 1.68 1.78
N ALA A 347 23.38 0.82 2.04
CA ALA A 347 23.18 -0.41 2.80
C ALA A 347 22.77 -0.13 4.26
N LEU A 348 23.40 0.85 4.90
CA LEU A 348 23.04 1.29 6.24
C LEU A 348 21.60 1.83 6.27
N LEU A 349 21.24 2.69 5.31
CA LEU A 349 19.88 3.22 5.17
C LEU A 349 18.85 2.10 4.96
N LEU A 350 19.14 1.11 4.10
CA LEU A 350 18.25 -0.03 3.86
C LEU A 350 17.94 -0.80 5.15
N ASN A 351 18.96 -1.06 5.97
CA ASN A 351 18.80 -1.71 7.28
C ASN A 351 17.96 -0.87 8.26
N ILE A 352 18.10 0.45 8.23
CA ILE A 352 17.29 1.37 9.03
C ILE A 352 15.83 1.38 8.55
N PHE A 353 15.59 1.30 7.24
CA PHE A 353 14.24 1.30 6.67
C PHE A 353 13.45 0.02 6.97
N ILE A 354 14.11 -1.14 7.01
CA ILE A 354 13.47 -2.42 7.37
C ILE A 354 12.97 -2.43 8.83
N LEU A 355 13.55 -1.61 9.71
CA LEU A 355 13.18 -1.53 11.13
C LEU A 355 11.91 -0.71 11.41
N GLY A 356 11.28 -0.12 10.38
CA GLY A 356 9.84 0.12 10.32
C GLY A 356 9.20 1.01 11.40
N ARG A 357 9.85 2.08 11.88
CA ARG A 357 9.17 2.99 12.84
C ARG A 357 9.40 4.50 12.70
N LYS A 358 10.38 4.99 11.91
CA LYS A 358 10.77 6.42 11.97
C LYS A 358 11.22 7.07 10.65
N ILE A 359 10.66 6.66 9.51
CA ILE A 359 11.00 7.30 8.20
C ILE A 359 10.62 8.78 8.24
N ALA A 360 9.44 9.11 8.76
CA ALA A 360 8.98 10.50 8.90
C ALA A 360 9.95 11.34 9.76
N LEU A 361 10.41 10.82 10.90
CA LEU A 361 11.33 11.56 11.78
C LEU A 361 12.67 11.81 11.09
N LEU A 362 13.24 10.81 10.40
CA LEU A 362 14.51 10.96 9.68
C LEU A 362 14.40 12.00 8.56
N THR A 363 13.32 11.96 7.77
CA THR A 363 13.07 12.93 6.69
C THR A 363 12.81 14.33 7.24
N THR A 364 12.07 14.47 8.35
CA THR A 364 11.82 15.77 8.98
C THR A 364 13.11 16.39 9.53
N VAL A 365 13.97 15.59 10.18
CA VAL A 365 15.26 16.07 10.69
C VAL A 365 16.18 16.49 9.54
N ALA A 366 16.30 15.66 8.49
CA ALA A 366 17.09 15.99 7.31
C ALA A 366 16.58 17.26 6.60
N GLY A 367 15.25 17.39 6.45
CA GLY A 367 14.61 18.58 5.90
C GLY A 367 14.90 19.83 6.74
N GLY A 368 14.84 19.71 8.07
CA GLY A 368 15.19 20.80 9.00
C GLY A 368 16.64 21.27 8.84
N ILE A 369 17.59 20.33 8.70
CA ILE A 369 19.01 20.64 8.45
C ILE A 369 19.16 21.37 7.10
N CYS A 370 18.48 20.91 6.05
CA CYS A 370 18.51 21.56 4.73
C CYS A 370 17.94 22.98 4.77
N ILE A 371 16.80 23.19 5.44
CA ILE A 371 16.21 24.53 5.60
C ILE A 371 17.17 25.44 6.36
N PHE A 372 17.74 24.96 7.47
CA PHE A 372 18.70 25.73 8.25
C PHE A 372 19.94 26.11 7.43
N ALA A 373 20.54 25.15 6.72
CA ALA A 373 21.69 25.41 5.85
C ALA A 373 21.34 26.36 4.69
N GLY A 374 20.14 26.25 4.11
CA GLY A 374 19.63 27.15 3.08
C GLY A 374 19.47 28.58 3.59
N LEU A 375 18.83 28.75 4.75
CA LEU A 375 18.66 30.06 5.39
C LEU A 375 20.01 30.71 5.74
N LEU A 376 21.00 29.92 6.21
CA LEU A 376 22.35 30.41 6.44
C LEU A 376 23.04 30.89 5.15
N ASN A 377 22.90 30.15 4.05
CA ASN A 377 23.45 30.56 2.75
C ASN A 377 22.78 31.85 2.24
N VAL A 378 21.46 31.99 2.40
CA VAL A 378 20.74 33.22 2.04
C VAL A 378 21.17 34.39 2.94
N LYS A 379 21.31 34.17 4.26
CA LYS A 379 21.84 35.19 5.19
C LYS A 379 23.23 35.65 4.76
N ASP A 380 24.13 34.71 4.46
CA ASP A 380 25.51 35.00 4.08
C ASP A 380 25.63 35.76 2.75
N TYR A 381 24.67 35.57 1.83
CA TYR A 381 24.58 36.36 0.61
C TYR A 381 24.26 37.85 0.89
N PHE A 382 23.31 38.14 1.78
CA PHE A 382 22.90 39.52 2.06
C PHE A 382 23.76 40.23 3.13
N PHE A 383 24.29 39.50 4.11
CA PHE A 383 25.11 40.02 5.20
C PHE A 383 26.46 39.31 5.23
N PHE A 384 27.27 39.59 4.21
CA PHE A 384 28.58 38.97 4.00
C PHE A 384 29.45 39.05 5.27
N GLN A 385 29.79 37.89 5.83
CA GLN A 385 30.66 37.70 7.00
C GLN A 385 30.22 38.38 8.32
N LYS A 386 28.92 38.62 8.54
CA LYS A 386 28.41 38.98 9.88
C LYS A 386 27.79 37.75 10.57
N GLY A 387 28.42 37.31 11.66
CA GLY A 387 27.96 36.20 12.52
C GLY A 387 28.41 34.80 12.05
N ILE A 388 27.63 33.77 12.39
CA ILE A 388 27.85 32.38 11.95
C ILE A 388 27.74 32.37 10.42
N SER A 389 28.84 32.04 9.74
CA SER A 389 28.91 31.96 8.29
C SER A 389 29.53 30.62 7.89
N LEU A 390 28.97 30.02 6.84
CA LEU A 390 29.50 28.79 6.23
C LEU A 390 30.63 29.09 5.24
N SER A 391 30.94 30.37 5.01
CA SER A 391 32.01 30.82 4.12
C SER A 391 33.37 30.81 4.82
N LEU A 392 34.41 30.41 4.10
CA LEU A 392 35.78 30.41 4.60
C LEU A 392 36.23 31.84 4.94
N SER A 393 36.76 32.02 6.16
CA SER A 393 37.39 33.28 6.57
C SER A 393 38.54 33.66 5.62
N LYS A 394 38.68 34.96 5.31
CA LYS A 394 39.62 35.48 4.31
C LYS A 394 41.07 34.98 4.51
N GLY A 395 41.51 34.81 5.76
CA GLY A 395 42.86 34.31 6.08
C GLY A 395 43.08 32.81 5.79
N LYS A 396 42.02 31.98 5.77
CA LYS A 396 42.13 30.55 5.44
C LYS A 396 41.99 30.29 3.94
N LYS A 397 41.28 31.15 3.22
CA LYS A 397 41.13 31.09 1.76
C LYS A 397 42.48 31.28 1.06
N LEU A 398 43.26 32.29 1.47
CA LEU A 398 44.61 32.56 0.94
C LEU A 398 45.57 31.37 1.12
N LYS A 399 45.58 30.75 2.31
CA LYS A 399 46.41 29.55 2.58
C LYS A 399 45.99 28.31 1.77
N PHE A 400 44.73 28.23 1.34
CA PHE A 400 44.25 27.14 0.51
C PHE A 400 44.64 27.37 -0.96
N GLU A 401 44.49 28.60 -1.45
CA GLU A 401 44.91 28.98 -2.82
C GLU A 401 46.43 28.83 -3.02
N GLU A 402 47.25 29.10 -2.01
CA GLU A 402 48.70 28.83 -2.04
C GLU A 402 49.08 27.34 -2.13
N ARG A 403 48.21 26.43 -1.68
CA ARG A 403 48.48 24.97 -1.68
C ARG A 403 47.90 24.23 -2.89
N VAL A 404 47.01 24.88 -3.65
CA VAL A 404 46.30 24.30 -4.79
C VAL A 404 46.91 24.74 -6.14
N LYS A 405 47.75 25.79 -6.15
CA LYS A 405 48.75 25.97 -7.21
C LYS A 405 49.84 24.91 -7.10
#